data_AF-A0A0G2F668-F1
#
_entry.id   AF-A0A0G2F668-F1
#
_cell.length_a   1.000
_cell.length_b   1.000
_cell.length_c   1.000
_cell.angle_alpha   90.00
_cell.angle_beta   90.00
_cell.angle_gamma   90.00
#
_symmetry.space_group_name_H-M   'P 1'
#
loop_
_entity.id
_entity.type
_entity.pdbx_description
1 polymer ?
#
loop_
_entity_poly.entity_id
_entity_poly.type
_entity_poly.pdbx_seq_one_letter_code
_entity_poly.pdbx_strand_id
1 'polypeptide(L)'
;MAESSDFEKKGVAVNGALADDRLTTGGQVYASERSHVGLNNEREYVRKLDMWLLPFLSMMYFFNSIDRSNLGNAETDGMGDDLHFVGQEYSLLVLLFYIPNGLCDLPLNMLTKRFSGRVMLPLLMTGWGAMSMLQAACTSFAGILVVRLILAALEAGFFAGAVFYLTLFYTRGELGFRIALFFGSALLAGAFSGLLAFGVFQIRESHVKGW
;
A
#
# COMPACT_ATOMS: atom_id res chain seq x y z
N MET A 1 -79.04 10.27 -17.77
CA MET A 1 -77.89 9.40 -18.17
C MET A 1 -76.52 10.04 -17.85
N ALA A 2 -76.45 11.10 -17.01
CA ALA A 2 -75.21 11.83 -16.73
C ALA A 2 -74.62 11.56 -15.33
N GLU A 3 -75.29 10.78 -14.48
CA GLU A 3 -74.90 10.60 -13.06
C GLU A 3 -73.98 9.39 -12.83
N SER A 4 -73.97 8.42 -13.76
CA SER A 4 -73.13 7.22 -13.65
C SER A 4 -71.67 7.45 -14.04
N SER A 5 -71.36 8.45 -14.88
CA SER A 5 -69.99 8.71 -15.35
C SER A 5 -69.10 9.44 -14.34
N ASP A 6 -69.69 10.18 -13.40
CA ASP A 6 -68.94 10.93 -12.38
C ASP A 6 -68.50 10.06 -11.19
N PHE A 7 -69.27 9.00 -10.87
CA PHE A 7 -68.89 8.03 -9.85
C PHE A 7 -67.70 7.17 -10.27
N GLU A 8 -67.64 6.78 -11.54
CA GLU A 8 -66.54 5.99 -12.09
C GLU A 8 -65.23 6.80 -12.15
N LYS A 9 -65.30 8.08 -12.54
CA LYS A 9 -64.14 8.99 -12.53
C LYS A 9 -63.60 9.26 -11.12
N LYS A 10 -64.47 9.42 -10.12
CA LYS A 10 -64.04 9.57 -8.71
C LYS A 10 -63.41 8.28 -8.15
N GLY A 11 -63.97 7.12 -8.47
CA GLY A 11 -63.41 5.83 -8.05
C GLY A 11 -62.03 5.53 -8.65
N VAL A 12 -61.79 5.93 -9.91
CA VAL A 12 -60.49 5.81 -10.58
C VAL A 12 -59.47 6.80 -10.01
N ALA A 13 -59.87 8.04 -9.74
CA ALA A 13 -58.98 9.06 -9.17
C ALA A 13 -58.53 8.72 -7.73
N VAL A 14 -59.42 8.19 -6.89
CA VAL A 14 -59.10 7.78 -5.51
C VAL A 14 -58.18 6.56 -5.48
N ASN A 15 -58.39 5.58 -6.37
CA ASN A 15 -57.49 4.41 -6.47
C ASN A 15 -56.10 4.78 -7.01
N GLY A 16 -56.01 5.75 -7.93
CA GLY A 16 -54.73 6.26 -8.42
C GLY A 16 -53.92 6.97 -7.34
N ALA A 17 -54.57 7.81 -6.53
CA ALA A 17 -53.91 8.50 -5.42
C ALA A 17 -53.44 7.55 -4.30
N LEU A 18 -54.23 6.52 -3.97
CA LEU A 18 -53.86 5.49 -2.99
C LEU A 18 -52.74 4.55 -3.49
N ALA A 19 -52.60 4.37 -4.80
CA ALA A 19 -51.51 3.59 -5.38
C ALA A 19 -50.19 4.37 -5.38
N ASP A 20 -50.24 5.67 -5.64
CA ASP A 20 -49.06 6.56 -5.66
C ASP A 20 -48.48 6.79 -4.24
N ASP A 21 -49.33 6.91 -3.23
CA ASP A 21 -48.93 7.04 -1.81
C ASP A 21 -48.27 5.75 -1.27
N ARG A 22 -48.70 4.57 -1.75
CA ARG A 22 -48.07 3.28 -1.43
C ARG A 22 -46.72 3.08 -2.12
N LEU A 23 -46.55 3.61 -3.33
CA LEU A 23 -45.28 3.55 -4.08
C LEU A 23 -44.23 4.51 -3.50
N THR A 24 -44.66 5.70 -3.10
CA THR A 24 -43.79 6.71 -2.47
C THR A 24 -43.40 6.29 -1.04
N THR A 25 -44.35 5.82 -0.22
CA THR A 25 -44.05 5.35 1.15
C THR A 25 -43.22 4.06 1.14
N GLY A 26 -43.54 3.10 0.27
CA GLY A 26 -42.72 1.89 0.10
C GLY A 26 -41.31 2.24 -0.37
N GLY A 27 -41.15 3.06 -1.40
CA GLY A 27 -39.85 3.49 -1.92
C GLY A 27 -38.99 4.25 -0.91
N GLN A 28 -39.60 5.11 -0.08
CA GLN A 28 -38.92 5.84 1.00
C GLN A 28 -38.49 4.91 2.14
N VAL A 29 -39.32 3.94 2.52
CA VAL A 29 -38.97 2.94 3.55
C VAL A 29 -37.86 2.01 3.04
N TYR A 30 -37.92 1.52 1.80
CA TYR A 30 -36.84 0.70 1.22
C TYR A 30 -35.52 1.47 1.01
N ALA A 31 -35.58 2.77 0.71
CA ALA A 31 -34.40 3.62 0.59
C ALA A 31 -33.78 3.96 1.96
N SER A 32 -34.62 4.21 2.96
CA SER A 32 -34.25 4.43 4.37
C SER A 32 -33.63 3.17 5.01
N GLU A 33 -34.20 1.99 4.74
CA GLU A 33 -33.73 0.73 5.33
C GLU A 33 -32.41 0.24 4.68
N ARG A 34 -32.24 0.44 3.36
CA ARG A 34 -30.92 0.21 2.71
C ARG A 34 -29.84 1.17 3.19
N SER A 35 -30.20 2.42 3.48
CA SER A 35 -29.23 3.40 3.97
C SER A 35 -28.85 3.16 5.44
N HIS A 36 -29.78 2.76 6.31
CA HIS A 36 -29.48 2.49 7.72
C HIS A 36 -28.78 1.12 7.95
N VAL A 37 -29.12 0.08 7.20
CA VAL A 37 -28.48 -1.26 7.33
C VAL A 37 -27.14 -1.33 6.57
N GLY A 38 -26.96 -0.51 5.52
CA GLY A 38 -25.71 -0.43 4.77
C GLY A 38 -24.60 0.34 5.50
N LEU A 39 -24.90 1.51 6.09
CA LEU A 39 -23.88 2.43 6.62
C LEU A 39 -23.21 1.96 7.92
N ASN A 40 -23.95 1.29 8.81
CA ASN A 40 -23.40 0.76 10.06
C ASN A 40 -22.47 -0.43 9.79
N ASN A 41 -22.87 -1.30 8.88
CA ASN A 41 -22.07 -2.45 8.45
C ASN A 41 -20.83 -2.00 7.66
N GLU A 42 -20.97 -1.04 6.74
CA GLU A 42 -19.86 -0.50 5.94
C GLU A 42 -18.78 0.13 6.83
N ARG A 43 -19.17 0.91 7.85
CA ARG A 43 -18.22 1.46 8.84
C ARG A 43 -17.53 0.40 9.68
N GLU A 44 -18.22 -0.67 10.03
CA GLU A 44 -17.63 -1.79 10.77
C GLU A 44 -16.63 -2.57 9.90
N TYR A 45 -16.95 -2.82 8.63
CA TYR A 45 -16.05 -3.44 7.66
C TYR A 45 -14.82 -2.58 7.39
N VAL A 46 -14.99 -1.27 7.22
CA VAL A 46 -13.88 -0.32 7.04
C VAL A 46 -13.00 -0.27 8.30
N ARG A 47 -13.56 -0.29 9.51
CA ARG A 47 -12.78 -0.36 10.76
C ARG A 47 -12.02 -1.66 10.92
N LYS A 48 -12.61 -2.78 10.51
CA LYS A 48 -11.97 -4.10 10.58
C LYS A 48 -10.86 -4.24 9.55
N LEU A 49 -11.06 -3.67 8.36
CA LEU A 49 -10.02 -3.49 7.35
C LEU A 49 -8.92 -2.54 7.85
N ASP A 50 -9.26 -1.40 8.44
CA ASP A 50 -8.28 -0.47 9.02
C ASP A 50 -7.42 -1.13 10.09
N MET A 51 -8.00 -1.97 10.95
CA MET A 51 -7.26 -2.66 12.02
C MET A 51 -6.29 -3.72 11.53
N TRP A 52 -6.44 -4.23 10.31
CA TRP A 52 -5.59 -5.30 9.78
C TRP A 52 -4.75 -4.84 8.59
N LEU A 53 -5.38 -4.20 7.61
CA LEU A 53 -4.74 -3.78 6.37
C LEU A 53 -3.78 -2.61 6.61
N LEU A 54 -4.21 -1.62 7.37
CA LEU A 54 -3.45 -0.39 7.58
C LEU A 54 -2.16 -0.58 8.40
N PRO A 55 -2.16 -1.32 9.53
CA PRO A 55 -0.93 -1.63 10.24
C PRO A 55 -0.05 -2.59 9.43
N PHE A 56 -0.63 -3.53 8.68
CA PHE A 56 0.15 -4.43 7.83
C PHE A 56 0.88 -3.67 6.70
N LEU A 57 0.17 -2.78 5.99
CA LEU A 57 0.79 -1.93 4.96
C LEU A 57 1.83 -1.00 5.57
N SER A 58 1.51 -0.34 6.69
CA SER A 58 2.48 0.50 7.41
C SER A 58 3.71 -0.28 7.83
N MET A 59 3.56 -1.53 8.28
CA MET A 59 4.68 -2.38 8.68
C MET A 59 5.52 -2.82 7.46
N MET A 60 4.89 -3.16 6.34
CA MET A 60 5.63 -3.45 5.10
C MET A 60 6.41 -2.22 4.62
N TYR A 61 5.80 -1.04 4.65
CA TYR A 61 6.47 0.21 4.26
C TYR A 61 7.56 0.62 5.25
N PHE A 62 7.38 0.33 6.53
CA PHE A 62 8.40 0.49 7.55
C PHE A 62 9.64 -0.35 7.23
N PHE A 63 9.48 -1.65 6.94
CA PHE A 63 10.61 -2.49 6.53
C PHE A 63 11.25 -2.01 5.21
N ASN A 64 10.43 -1.59 4.25
CA ASN A 64 10.92 -1.06 2.97
C ASN A 64 11.81 0.19 3.17
N SER A 65 11.37 1.09 4.05
CA SER A 65 12.15 2.27 4.39
C SER A 65 13.42 1.93 5.18
N ILE A 66 13.40 0.89 6.03
CA ILE A 66 14.60 0.41 6.73
C ILE A 66 15.66 -0.08 5.74
N ASP A 67 15.30 -0.90 4.75
CA ASP A 67 16.25 -1.46 3.77
C ASP A 67 16.90 -0.38 2.91
N ARG A 68 16.15 0.67 2.55
CA ARG A 68 16.71 1.84 1.87
C ARG A 68 17.72 2.58 2.74
N SER A 69 17.38 2.82 4.00
CA SER A 69 18.27 3.48 4.95
C SER A 69 19.47 2.61 5.34
N ASN A 70 19.34 1.29 5.29
CA ASN A 70 20.40 0.36 5.68
C ASN A 70 21.67 0.55 4.85
N LEU A 71 21.55 0.78 3.54
CA LEU A 71 22.72 1.03 2.69
C LEU A 71 23.48 2.30 3.11
N GLY A 72 22.75 3.38 3.44
CA GLY A 72 23.39 4.62 3.89
C GLY A 72 24.07 4.47 5.24
N ASN A 73 23.46 3.69 6.14
CA ASN A 73 24.07 3.38 7.43
C ASN A 73 25.30 2.48 7.26
N ALA A 74 25.23 1.45 6.42
CA ALA A 74 26.33 0.53 6.09
C ALA A 74 27.56 1.27 5.55
N GLU A 75 27.37 2.26 4.68
CA GLU A 75 28.46 3.12 4.21
C GLU A 75 29.15 3.87 5.35
N THR A 76 28.39 4.25 6.39
CA THR A 76 28.92 4.93 7.57
C THR A 76 29.76 4.00 8.46
N ASP A 77 29.57 2.67 8.36
CA ASP A 77 30.35 1.63 9.08
C ASP A 77 31.57 1.12 8.30
N GLY A 78 31.90 1.77 7.17
CA GLY A 78 33.06 1.38 6.37
C GLY A 78 32.80 0.24 5.39
N MET A 79 31.54 0.02 4.99
CA MET A 79 31.19 -0.90 3.88
C MET A 79 32.04 -0.61 2.62
N GLY A 80 32.34 0.65 2.33
CA GLY A 80 33.21 1.03 1.22
C GLY A 80 34.65 0.52 1.35
N ASP A 81 35.25 0.53 2.55
CA ASP A 81 36.59 0.01 2.79
C ASP A 81 36.60 -1.53 2.71
N ASP A 82 35.52 -2.15 3.21
CA ASP A 82 35.34 -3.60 3.28
C ASP A 82 35.04 -4.28 1.94
N LEU A 83 34.42 -3.55 1.02
CA LEU A 83 34.12 -4.01 -0.34
C LEU A 83 35.06 -3.43 -1.40
N HIS A 84 36.06 -2.66 -0.97
CA HIS A 84 37.05 -1.99 -1.82
C HIS A 84 36.41 -1.04 -2.85
N PHE A 85 35.50 -0.17 -2.43
CA PHE A 85 34.98 0.88 -3.32
C PHE A 85 36.09 1.83 -3.76
N VAL A 86 36.14 2.09 -5.06
CA VAL A 86 37.11 3.03 -5.65
C VAL A 86 36.37 4.30 -6.08
N GLY A 87 36.61 5.40 -5.38
CA GLY A 87 36.13 6.73 -5.79
C GLY A 87 34.62 6.95 -5.56
N GLN A 88 33.83 7.04 -6.64
CA GLN A 88 32.40 7.40 -6.60
C GLN A 88 31.44 6.21 -6.76
N GLU A 89 31.93 4.99 -6.52
CA GLU A 89 31.15 3.76 -6.71
C GLU A 89 29.93 3.64 -5.78
N TYR A 90 30.00 4.16 -4.54
CA TYR A 90 28.84 4.26 -3.66
C TYR A 90 27.72 5.13 -4.26
N SER A 91 28.07 6.32 -4.74
CA SER A 91 27.11 7.21 -5.40
C SER A 91 26.53 6.58 -6.67
N LEU A 92 27.35 5.83 -7.41
CA LEU A 92 26.92 5.08 -8.58
C LEU A 92 25.95 3.95 -8.20
N LEU A 93 26.19 3.24 -7.10
CA LEU A 93 25.31 2.19 -6.57
C LEU A 93 23.93 2.75 -6.22
N VAL A 94 23.88 3.90 -5.53
CA VAL A 94 22.63 4.59 -5.18
C VAL A 94 21.93 5.10 -6.44
N LEU A 95 22.67 5.66 -7.40
CA LEU A 95 22.09 6.18 -8.63
C LEU A 95 21.52 5.06 -9.52
N LEU A 96 22.28 3.98 -9.70
CA LEU A 96 21.87 2.85 -10.53
C LEU A 96 20.64 2.14 -9.98
N PHE A 97 20.36 2.24 -8.67
CA PHE A 97 19.13 1.73 -8.09
C PHE A 97 17.89 2.46 -8.68
N TYR A 98 17.95 3.77 -8.91
CA TYR A 98 16.80 4.54 -9.40
C TYR A 98 16.42 4.23 -10.86
N ILE A 99 17.37 3.77 -11.68
CA ILE A 99 17.14 3.47 -13.11
C ILE A 99 16.16 2.31 -13.32
N PRO A 100 16.43 1.07 -12.87
CA PRO A 100 15.47 -0.03 -12.94
C PRO A 100 14.24 0.24 -12.07
N ASN A 101 14.38 0.98 -10.96
CA ASN A 101 13.22 1.34 -10.15
C ASN A 101 12.21 2.17 -10.97
N GLY A 102 12.66 3.23 -11.64
CA GLY A 102 11.79 4.04 -12.50
C GLY A 102 11.32 3.31 -13.77
N LEU A 103 12.18 2.49 -14.38
CA LEU A 103 11.83 1.74 -15.59
C LEU A 103 10.78 0.65 -15.31
N CYS A 104 10.88 -0.01 -14.16
CA CYS A 104 9.97 -1.07 -13.74
C CYS A 104 8.71 -0.55 -13.04
N ASP A 105 8.65 0.72 -12.63
CA ASP A 105 7.48 1.30 -11.96
C ASP A 105 6.22 1.25 -12.84
N LEU A 106 6.33 1.77 -14.07
CA LEU A 106 5.25 1.74 -15.07
C LEU A 106 4.72 0.32 -15.37
N PRO A 107 5.56 -0.66 -15.76
CA PRO A 107 5.07 -1.99 -16.08
C PRO A 107 4.54 -2.73 -14.84
N LEU A 108 5.13 -2.57 -13.66
CA LEU A 108 4.63 -3.22 -12.44
C LEU A 108 3.33 -2.61 -11.95
N ASN A 109 3.13 -1.30 -12.12
CA ASN A 109 1.87 -0.66 -11.79
C ASN A 109 0.74 -1.14 -12.73
N MET A 110 1.03 -1.26 -14.04
CA MET A 110 0.09 -1.87 -14.99
C MET A 110 -0.20 -3.34 -14.67
N LEU A 111 0.81 -4.11 -14.28
CA LEU A 111 0.68 -5.51 -13.92
C LEU A 111 -0.11 -5.70 -12.62
N THR A 112 0.04 -4.80 -11.65
CA THR A 112 -0.76 -4.78 -10.41
C THR A 112 -2.24 -4.55 -10.69
N LYS A 113 -2.55 -3.70 -11.68
CA LYS A 113 -3.91 -3.48 -12.16
C LYS A 113 -4.50 -4.73 -12.83
N ARG A 114 -3.67 -5.58 -13.43
CA ARG A 114 -4.07 -6.80 -14.15
C ARG A 114 -4.21 -8.03 -13.25
N PHE A 115 -3.29 -8.22 -12.28
CA PHE A 115 -3.21 -9.45 -11.47
C PHE A 115 -3.85 -9.34 -10.08
N SER A 116 -4.51 -8.22 -9.77
CA SER A 116 -5.08 -7.90 -8.46
C SER A 116 -4.00 -7.73 -7.38
N GLY A 117 -4.00 -6.58 -6.69
CA GLY A 117 -2.98 -6.24 -5.69
C GLY A 117 -2.84 -7.25 -4.55
N ARG A 118 -3.85 -8.10 -4.34
CA ARG A 118 -3.87 -9.17 -3.33
C ARG A 118 -2.77 -10.22 -3.52
N VAL A 119 -2.40 -10.54 -4.76
CA VAL A 119 -1.35 -11.54 -5.06
C VAL A 119 -0.01 -10.85 -5.30
N MET A 120 -0.05 -9.68 -5.91
CA MET A 120 1.16 -8.98 -6.33
C MET A 120 1.93 -8.37 -5.15
N LEU A 121 1.25 -7.78 -4.16
CA LEU A 121 1.90 -7.23 -2.97
C LEU A 121 2.75 -8.26 -2.18
N PRO A 122 2.22 -9.46 -1.81
CA PRO A 122 3.02 -10.46 -1.11
C PRO A 122 4.13 -11.08 -1.98
N LEU A 123 3.92 -11.17 -3.30
CA LEU A 123 4.96 -11.68 -4.21
C LEU A 123 6.14 -10.69 -4.32
N LEU A 124 5.86 -9.39 -4.41
CA LEU A 124 6.88 -8.35 -4.36
C LEU A 124 7.60 -8.35 -3.00
N MET A 125 6.86 -8.51 -1.90
CA MET A 125 7.43 -8.58 -0.55
C MET A 125 8.38 -9.77 -0.37
N THR A 126 7.97 -10.96 -0.82
CA THR A 126 8.80 -12.17 -0.71
C THR A 126 10.02 -12.10 -1.63
N GLY A 127 9.86 -11.57 -2.84
CA GLY A 127 10.97 -11.35 -3.77
C GLY A 127 11.99 -10.35 -3.21
N TRP A 128 11.52 -9.19 -2.75
CA TRP A 128 12.37 -8.16 -2.14
C TRP A 128 13.06 -8.68 -0.87
N GLY A 129 12.32 -9.30 0.07
CA GLY A 129 12.91 -9.85 1.29
C GLY A 129 13.96 -10.95 1.03
N ALA A 130 13.75 -11.79 0.01
CA ALA A 130 14.75 -12.77 -0.41
C ALA A 130 16.02 -12.10 -0.96
N MET A 131 15.89 -11.02 -1.73
CA MET A 131 17.03 -10.26 -2.24
C MET A 131 17.76 -9.50 -1.13
N SER A 132 17.07 -8.93 -0.14
CA SER A 132 17.70 -8.30 1.01
C SER A 132 18.54 -9.31 1.82
N MET A 133 18.06 -10.54 2.01
CA MET A 133 18.86 -11.60 2.64
C MET A 133 20.10 -11.97 1.80
N LEU A 134 19.97 -12.00 0.47
CA LEU A 134 21.09 -12.25 -0.42
C LEU A 134 22.12 -11.10 -0.40
N GLN A 135 21.66 -9.86 -0.23
CA GLN A 135 22.53 -8.68 -0.15
C GLN A 135 23.49 -8.78 1.05
N ALA A 136 23.01 -9.28 2.20
CA ALA A 136 23.85 -9.49 3.39
C ALA A 136 24.96 -10.54 3.20
N ALA A 137 24.80 -11.46 2.23
CA ALA A 137 25.81 -12.48 1.92
C ALA A 137 26.83 -12.04 0.86
N CYS A 138 26.68 -10.84 0.28
CA CYS A 138 27.53 -10.38 -0.81
C CYS A 138 28.82 -9.73 -0.30
N THR A 139 29.96 -10.19 -0.80
CA THR A 139 31.31 -9.71 -0.41
C THR A 139 32.04 -8.95 -1.52
N SER A 140 31.34 -8.58 -2.59
CA SER A 140 31.93 -7.93 -3.77
C SER A 140 31.03 -6.81 -4.29
N PHE A 141 31.62 -5.72 -4.77
CA PHE A 141 30.92 -4.58 -5.37
C PHE A 141 29.99 -5.01 -6.51
N ALA A 142 30.47 -5.84 -7.43
CA ALA A 142 29.64 -6.32 -8.54
C ALA A 142 28.46 -7.18 -8.06
N GLY A 143 28.66 -7.97 -7.00
CA GLY A 143 27.60 -8.79 -6.40
C GLY A 143 26.51 -7.93 -5.77
N ILE A 144 26.90 -6.94 -4.96
CA ILE A 144 25.95 -6.00 -4.35
C ILE A 144 25.22 -5.19 -5.44
N LEU A 145 25.92 -4.72 -6.46
CA LEU A 145 25.31 -3.96 -7.55
C LEU A 145 24.24 -4.77 -8.30
N VAL A 146 24.51 -6.04 -8.65
CA VAL A 146 23.53 -6.89 -9.34
C VAL A 146 22.33 -7.19 -8.45
N VAL A 147 22.54 -7.59 -7.19
CA VAL A 147 21.45 -7.86 -6.25
C VAL A 147 20.60 -6.60 -6.07
N ARG A 148 21.24 -5.43 -5.99
CA ARG A 148 20.55 -4.16 -5.80
C ARG A 148 19.76 -3.70 -7.01
N LEU A 149 20.21 -4.00 -8.23
CA LEU A 149 19.43 -3.76 -9.45
C LEU A 149 18.19 -4.65 -9.51
N ILE A 150 18.30 -5.92 -9.11
CA ILE A 150 17.16 -6.85 -9.05
C ILE A 150 16.19 -6.41 -7.95
N LEU A 151 16.72 -6.03 -6.79
CA LEU A 151 15.96 -5.51 -5.66
C LEU A 151 15.18 -4.25 -6.08
N ALA A 152 15.84 -3.31 -6.76
CA ALA A 152 15.21 -2.10 -7.29
C ALA A 152 14.06 -2.39 -8.26
N ALA A 153 14.22 -3.39 -9.13
CA ALA A 153 13.18 -3.82 -10.05
C ALA A 153 11.98 -4.42 -9.31
N LEU A 154 12.20 -5.22 -8.26
CA LEU A 154 11.12 -5.79 -7.44
C LEU A 154 10.43 -4.73 -6.57
N GLU A 155 11.16 -3.71 -6.12
CA GLU A 155 10.63 -2.68 -5.24
C GLU A 155 9.81 -1.62 -5.98
N ALA A 156 10.07 -1.42 -7.28
CA ALA A 156 9.47 -0.38 -8.11
C ALA A 156 7.94 -0.30 -8.01
N GLY A 157 7.25 -1.43 -8.04
CA GLY A 157 5.79 -1.47 -8.00
C GLY A 157 5.16 -1.47 -6.60
N PHE A 158 5.96 -1.56 -5.53
CA PHE A 158 5.42 -1.75 -4.18
C PHE A 158 4.61 -0.54 -3.71
N PHE A 159 5.18 0.67 -3.85
CA PHE A 159 4.54 1.89 -3.38
C PHE A 159 3.25 2.20 -4.17
N ALA A 160 3.33 2.21 -5.50
CA ALA A 160 2.16 2.43 -6.36
C ALA A 160 1.10 1.34 -6.16
N GLY A 161 1.51 0.08 -5.98
CA GLY A 161 0.62 -1.05 -5.72
C GLY A 161 -0.08 -0.96 -4.36
N ALA A 162 0.63 -0.53 -3.31
CA ALA A 162 0.05 -0.33 -1.98
C ALA A 162 -0.98 0.80 -1.98
N VAL A 163 -0.66 1.94 -2.61
CA VAL A 163 -1.58 3.07 -2.75
C VAL A 163 -2.80 2.68 -3.59
N PHE A 164 -2.60 1.99 -4.72
CA PHE A 164 -3.69 1.48 -5.54
C PHE A 164 -4.58 0.52 -4.74
N TYR A 165 -3.99 -0.38 -3.95
CA TYR A 165 -4.75 -1.29 -3.11
C TYR A 165 -5.60 -0.54 -2.08
N LEU A 166 -5.07 0.49 -1.43
CA LEU A 166 -5.86 1.37 -0.55
C LEU A 166 -7.01 2.05 -1.31
N THR A 167 -6.80 2.49 -2.56
CA THR A 167 -7.88 3.14 -3.33
C THR A 167 -9.05 2.21 -3.68
N LEU A 168 -8.88 0.89 -3.62
CA LEU A 168 -9.97 -0.08 -3.84
C LEU A 168 -10.89 -0.21 -2.64
N PHE A 169 -10.40 0.01 -1.42
CA PHE A 169 -11.17 -0.21 -0.19
C PHE A 169 -11.67 1.09 0.44
N TYR A 170 -11.06 2.24 0.14
CA TYR A 170 -11.37 3.51 0.79
C TYR A 170 -11.94 4.57 -0.16
N THR A 171 -12.88 5.36 0.35
CA THR A 171 -13.43 6.52 -0.36
C THR A 171 -12.44 7.72 -0.33
N ARG A 172 -12.56 8.63 -1.31
CA ARG A 172 -11.60 9.74 -1.50
C ARG A 172 -11.45 10.67 -0.28
N GLY A 173 -12.51 10.87 0.50
CA GLY A 173 -12.46 11.73 1.70
C GLY A 173 -11.68 11.11 2.87
N GLU A 174 -11.48 9.79 2.82
CA GLU A 174 -10.96 8.98 3.91
C GLU A 174 -9.55 8.44 3.62
N LEU A 175 -9.20 8.38 2.34
CA LEU A 175 -7.91 7.89 1.84
C LEU A 175 -6.73 8.79 2.25
N GLY A 176 -6.89 10.12 2.24
CA GLY A 176 -5.79 11.05 2.48
C GLY A 176 -5.15 10.91 3.86
N PHE A 177 -5.97 10.82 4.91
CA PHE A 177 -5.49 10.64 6.29
C PHE A 177 -4.75 9.30 6.47
N ARG A 178 -5.24 8.25 5.81
CA ARG A 178 -4.66 6.90 5.87
C ARG A 178 -3.32 6.80 5.13
N ILE A 179 -3.22 7.45 3.97
CA ILE A 179 -1.94 7.59 3.27
C ILE A 179 -0.95 8.40 4.10
N ALA A 180 -1.39 9.46 4.79
CA ALA A 180 -0.53 10.23 5.68
C ALA A 180 0.01 9.38 6.84
N LEU A 181 -0.83 8.54 7.45
CA LEU A 181 -0.40 7.60 8.49
C LEU A 181 0.58 6.55 7.95
N PHE A 182 0.30 6.02 6.76
CA PHE A 182 1.22 5.11 6.04
C PHE A 182 2.58 5.77 5.79
N PHE A 183 2.61 7.00 5.26
CA PHE A 183 3.85 7.77 5.09
C PHE A 183 4.56 8.08 6.41
N GLY A 184 3.79 8.31 7.49
CA GLY A 184 4.32 8.48 8.84
C GLY A 184 5.17 7.30 9.31
N SER A 185 4.85 6.08 8.86
CA SER A 185 5.65 4.90 9.21
C SER A 185 7.07 4.92 8.61
N ALA A 186 7.31 5.58 7.46
CA ALA A 186 8.66 5.75 6.93
C ALA A 186 9.50 6.71 7.77
N LEU A 187 8.90 7.76 8.34
CA LEU A 187 9.60 8.66 9.26
C LEU A 187 10.02 7.91 10.53
N LEU A 188 9.12 7.08 11.07
CA LEU A 188 9.46 6.18 12.18
C LEU A 188 10.57 5.22 11.78
N ALA A 189 10.45 4.58 10.61
CA ALA A 189 11.47 3.65 10.09
C ALA A 189 12.85 4.30 9.98
N GLY A 190 12.96 5.53 9.50
CA GLY A 190 14.23 6.25 9.44
C GLY A 190 14.84 6.48 10.82
N ALA A 191 14.04 6.87 11.82
CA ALA A 191 14.51 7.06 13.19
C ALA A 191 14.96 5.74 13.84
N PHE A 192 14.21 4.65 13.64
CA PHE A 192 14.56 3.33 14.16
C PHE A 192 15.74 2.71 13.40
N SER A 193 15.86 2.93 12.09
CA SER A 193 16.95 2.41 11.26
C SER A 193 18.31 2.90 11.73
N GLY A 194 18.45 4.20 12.03
CA GLY A 194 19.70 4.74 12.57
C GLY A 194 20.04 4.18 13.95
N LEU A 195 19.03 3.99 14.82
CA LEU A 195 19.22 3.38 16.13
C LEU A 195 19.62 1.90 16.03
N LEU A 196 18.98 1.15 15.12
CA LEU A 196 19.32 -0.24 14.84
C LEU A 196 20.75 -0.35 14.29
N ALA A 197 21.13 0.50 13.34
CA ALA A 197 22.49 0.54 12.81
C ALA A 197 23.52 0.78 13.91
N PHE A 198 23.29 1.76 14.79
CA PHE A 198 24.17 1.99 15.95
C PHE A 198 24.28 0.76 16.86
N GLY A 199 23.18 0.01 17.05
CA GLY A 199 23.18 -1.24 17.80
C GLY A 199 24.00 -2.35 17.11
N VAL A 200 23.86 -2.49 15.79
CA VAL A 200 24.59 -3.49 15.00
C VAL A 200 26.08 -3.16 14.92
N PHE A 201 26.47 -1.89 14.81
CA PHE A 201 27.88 -1.47 14.82
C PHE A 201 28.62 -1.84 16.12
N GLN A 202 27.89 -2.03 17.22
CA GLN A 202 28.49 -2.48 18.49
C GLN A 202 28.69 -4.00 18.56
N ILE A 203 28.12 -4.77 17.64
CA ILE A 203 28.30 -6.22 17.57
C ILE A 203 29.68 -6.51 16.96
N ARG A 204 30.68 -6.63 17.83
CA ARG A 204 32.05 -7.02 17.47
C ARG A 204 32.18 -8.55 17.48
N GLU A 205 31.55 -9.24 16.55
CA GLU A 205 31.84 -10.66 16.29
C GLU A 205 32.64 -10.83 14.99
N SER A 206 33.59 -11.78 14.99
CA SER A 206 34.60 -11.92 13.93
C SER A 206 34.09 -12.56 12.63
N HIS A 207 32.85 -13.05 12.58
CA HIS A 207 32.30 -13.81 11.45
C HIS A 207 31.25 -13.08 10.62
N VAL A 208 30.64 -12.00 11.13
CA VAL A 208 29.62 -11.22 10.42
C VAL A 208 29.96 -9.75 10.57
N LYS A 209 30.15 -9.06 9.45
CA LYS A 209 30.45 -7.61 9.44
C LYS A 209 29.19 -6.84 9.89
N GLY A 210 29.38 -5.67 10.51
CA GLY A 210 28.30 -4.88 11.13
C GLY A 210 27.33 -4.21 10.15
N TRP A 211 27.49 -4.43 8.85
CA TRP A 211 26.73 -3.77 7.77
C TRP A 211 25.92 -4.75 6.92
#